data_AF-A0A920FKT5-F1
#
_entry.id   AF-A0A920FKT5-F1
#
_cell.length_a   1.000
_cell.length_b   1.000
_cell.length_c   1.000
_cell.angle_alpha   90.00
_cell.angle_beta   90.00
_cell.angle_gamma   90.00
#
_symmetry.space_group_name_H-M   'P 1'
#
loop_
_entity.id
_entity.type
_entity.pdbx_description
1 polymer ?
#
loop_
_entity_poly.entity_id
_entity_poly.type
_entity_poly.pdbx_seq_one_letter_code
_entity_poly.pdbx_strand_id
1 'polypeptide(L)'
;MLDRSALLLKKRSLVILFTDFMGLDNLNDLNNSIRHLKFNQHEVVVFHVQHDSFENQFDLKNRYYHVVDMETGDKLKLHPREIKEVYQTRRESHIKQLNDLLIQHQIDVIDVNIEDGFEDVLLQYLVKRKKIN
;
A
#
# COMPACT_ATOMS: atom_id res chain seq x y z
N MET A 1 -0.94 0.13 14.77
CA MET A 1 -0.79 1.62 14.86
C MET A 1 -2.09 2.34 14.52
N LEU A 2 -2.79 1.97 13.44
CA LEU A 2 -4.08 2.55 13.03
C LEU A 2 -5.19 2.47 14.11
N ASP A 3 -5.27 1.38 14.86
CA ASP A 3 -6.28 1.21 15.92
C ASP A 3 -6.22 2.29 17.01
N ARG A 4 -5.02 2.73 17.40
CA ARG A 4 -4.86 3.79 18.41
C ARG A 4 -5.26 5.15 17.87
N SER A 5 -4.93 5.45 16.61
CA SER A 5 -5.28 6.71 15.97
C SER A 5 -6.78 6.82 15.70
N ALA A 6 -7.46 5.70 15.42
CA ALA A 6 -8.91 5.67 15.18
C ALA A 6 -9.73 6.14 16.40
N LEU A 7 -9.21 6.00 17.62
CA LEU A 7 -9.87 6.44 18.86
C LEU A 7 -9.87 7.97 19.04
N LEU A 8 -8.99 8.69 18.35
CA LEU A 8 -8.87 10.15 18.43
C LEU A 8 -9.77 10.86 17.40
N LEU A 9 -10.32 10.13 16.43
CA LEU A 9 -11.07 10.70 15.33
C LEU A 9 -12.54 10.88 15.69
N LYS A 10 -13.11 12.02 15.29
CA LYS A 10 -14.55 12.25 15.40
C LYS A 10 -15.29 11.36 14.41
N LYS A 11 -16.45 10.81 14.80
CA LYS A 11 -17.31 10.00 13.92
C LYS A 11 -17.51 10.69 12.56
N ARG A 12 -17.49 9.92 11.46
CA ARG A 12 -17.64 10.41 10.07
C ARG A 12 -16.53 11.33 9.57
N SER A 13 -15.32 11.24 10.12
CA SER A 13 -14.15 11.90 9.52
C SER A 13 -13.72 11.19 8.24
N LEU A 14 -13.17 11.95 7.29
CA LEU A 14 -12.40 11.42 6.16
C LEU A 14 -11.00 11.04 6.66
N VAL A 15 -10.57 9.83 6.34
CA VAL A 15 -9.25 9.29 6.67
C VAL A 15 -8.53 8.99 5.37
N ILE A 16 -7.41 9.66 5.15
CA ILE A 16 -6.55 9.43 4.01
C ILE A 16 -5.29 8.71 4.50
N LEU A 17 -4.99 7.56 3.91
CA LEU A 17 -3.84 6.73 4.26
C LEU A 17 -2.87 6.71 3.09
N PHE A 18 -1.60 7.05 3.34
CA PHE A 18 -0.51 6.91 2.38
C PHE A 18 0.40 5.78 2.88
N THR A 19 0.51 4.69 2.12
CA THR A 19 1.27 3.51 2.55
C THR A 19 1.61 2.59 1.39
N ASP A 20 2.75 1.90 1.50
CA ASP A 20 3.25 0.86 0.59
C ASP A 20 2.80 -0.56 0.97
N PHE A 21 2.15 -0.71 2.14
CA PHE A 21 1.74 -1.96 2.75
C PHE A 21 2.81 -3.06 2.82
N MET A 22 4.09 -2.70 2.85
CA MET A 22 5.19 -3.67 2.85
C MET A 22 5.47 -4.27 4.23
N GLY A 23 5.30 -3.48 5.29
CA GLY A 23 5.50 -3.92 6.69
C GLY A 23 4.29 -4.63 7.32
N LEU A 24 3.34 -5.13 6.52
CA LEU A 24 2.19 -5.86 7.03
C LEU A 24 2.47 -7.36 7.13
N ASP A 25 2.82 -7.81 8.33
CA ASP A 25 3.04 -9.24 8.60
C ASP A 25 1.75 -10.07 8.54
N ASN A 26 0.58 -9.44 8.77
CA ASN A 26 -0.71 -10.10 8.86
C ASN A 26 -1.86 -9.22 8.33
N LEU A 27 -2.50 -9.65 7.23
CA LEU A 27 -3.65 -8.97 6.64
C LEU A 27 -4.87 -8.90 7.59
N ASN A 28 -4.98 -9.79 8.58
CA ASN A 28 -6.06 -9.73 9.56
C ASN A 28 -5.97 -8.48 10.46
N ASP A 29 -4.75 -8.01 10.74
CA ASP A 29 -4.56 -6.82 11.56
C ASP A 29 -5.02 -5.58 10.79
N LEU A 30 -4.68 -5.50 9.50
CA LEU A 30 -5.21 -4.47 8.60
C LEU A 30 -6.75 -4.53 8.53
N ASN A 31 -7.31 -5.74 8.35
CA ASN A 31 -8.75 -5.94 8.32
C ASN A 31 -9.44 -5.41 9.59
N ASN A 32 -8.90 -5.72 10.76
CA ASN A 32 -9.44 -5.27 12.04
C ASN A 32 -9.39 -3.74 12.17
N SER A 33 -8.27 -3.12 11.81
CA SER A 33 -8.14 -1.66 11.81
C SER A 33 -9.14 -0.97 10.88
N ILE A 34 -9.32 -1.51 9.67
CA ILE A 34 -10.31 -1.00 8.72
C ILE A 34 -11.72 -1.16 9.27
N ARG A 35 -12.07 -2.32 9.84
CA ARG A 35 -13.39 -2.54 10.46
C ARG A 35 -13.68 -1.52 11.55
N HIS A 36 -12.69 -1.18 12.37
CA HIS A 36 -12.82 -0.13 13.38
C HIS A 36 -13.14 1.23 12.76
N LEU A 37 -12.44 1.61 11.68
CA LEU A 37 -12.69 2.86 10.98
C LEU A 37 -14.10 2.88 10.35
N LYS A 38 -14.50 1.81 9.66
CA LYS A 38 -15.83 1.73 9.02
C LYS A 38 -16.97 1.70 10.03
N PHE A 39 -16.79 1.06 11.19
CA PHE A 39 -17.79 1.07 12.28
C PHE A 39 -18.12 2.51 12.74
N ASN A 40 -17.11 3.36 12.83
CA ASN A 40 -17.27 4.79 13.14
C ASN A 40 -17.72 5.64 11.94
N GLN A 41 -18.18 5.00 10.86
CA GLN A 41 -18.69 5.63 9.64
C GLN A 41 -17.65 6.53 8.96
N HIS A 42 -16.36 6.23 9.12
CA HIS A 42 -15.31 6.96 8.42
C HIS A 42 -15.33 6.63 6.93
N GLU A 43 -15.16 7.67 6.12
CA GLU A 43 -14.74 7.52 4.72
C GLU A 43 -13.23 7.28 4.74
N VAL A 44 -12.78 6.21 4.09
CA VAL A 44 -11.36 5.84 4.07
C VAL A 44 -10.92 5.80 2.62
N VAL A 45 -9.84 6.53 2.33
CA VAL A 45 -9.18 6.58 1.02
C VAL A 45 -7.73 6.18 1.21
N VAL A 46 -7.26 5.24 0.40
CA VAL A 46 -5.91 4.72 0.45
C VAL A 46 -5.17 5.16 -0.79
N PHE A 47 -4.05 5.85 -0.59
CA PHE A 47 -3.03 6.06 -1.59
C PHE A 47 -1.97 4.97 -1.40
N HIS A 48 -1.97 4.00 -2.31
CA HIS A 48 -1.01 2.92 -2.33
C HIS A 48 0.27 3.40 -3.02
N VAL A 49 1.25 3.78 -2.21
CA VAL A 49 2.48 4.44 -2.64
C VAL A 49 3.53 3.37 -2.94
N GLN A 50 4.09 3.38 -4.14
CA GLN A 50 5.02 2.34 -4.59
C GLN A 50 6.00 2.92 -5.62
N HIS A 51 7.17 2.30 -5.76
CA HIS A 51 8.05 2.57 -6.90
C HIS A 51 7.87 1.50 -7.98
N ASP A 52 7.09 1.80 -9.01
CA ASP A 52 6.62 0.78 -9.95
C ASP A 52 7.75 -0.03 -10.61
N SER A 53 8.81 0.66 -11.05
CA SER A 53 9.95 0.00 -11.71
C SER A 53 10.74 -0.92 -10.78
N PHE A 54 10.81 -0.65 -9.48
CA PHE A 54 11.59 -1.48 -8.54
C PHE A 54 10.73 -2.50 -7.79
N GLU A 55 9.52 -2.13 -7.39
CA GLU A 55 8.63 -2.97 -6.58
C GLU A 55 7.72 -3.88 -7.41
N ASN A 56 7.27 -3.44 -8.59
CA ASN A 56 6.37 -4.25 -9.41
C ASN A 56 7.12 -4.91 -10.57
N GLN A 57 7.89 -4.12 -11.33
CA GLN A 57 8.63 -4.62 -12.48
C GLN A 57 9.95 -5.32 -12.11
N PHE A 58 10.42 -5.11 -10.87
CA PHE A 58 11.68 -5.63 -10.36
C PHE A 58 12.85 -5.36 -11.31
N ASP A 59 12.94 -4.12 -11.80
CA ASP A 59 13.92 -3.66 -12.78
C ASP A 59 15.28 -3.35 -12.13
N LEU A 60 15.87 -4.37 -11.51
CA LEU A 60 17.22 -4.30 -10.99
C LEU A 60 18.22 -4.78 -12.05
N LYS A 61 19.30 -4.01 -12.25
CA LYS A 61 20.40 -4.41 -13.14
C LYS A 61 20.93 -5.79 -12.75
N ASN A 62 21.28 -6.63 -13.72
CA ASN A 62 21.74 -8.00 -13.48
C ASN A 62 23.17 -8.06 -12.87
N ARG A 63 23.28 -7.75 -11.58
CA ARG A 63 24.51 -7.77 -10.77
C ARG A 63 24.19 -8.17 -9.33
N TYR A 64 25.20 -8.52 -8.55
CA TYR A 64 25.02 -8.75 -7.11
C TYR A 64 24.66 -7.46 -6.38
N TYR A 65 23.66 -7.53 -5.50
CA TYR A 65 23.28 -6.48 -4.57
C TYR A 65 23.53 -6.93 -3.14
N HIS A 66 23.91 -5.96 -2.30
CA HIS A 66 23.80 -6.07 -0.85
C HIS A 66 22.54 -5.33 -0.45
N VAL A 67 21.48 -6.08 -0.17
CA VAL A 67 20.22 -5.53 0.33
C VAL A 67 20.34 -5.43 1.84
N VAL A 68 19.89 -4.29 2.36
CA VAL A 68 19.84 -4.01 3.78
C VAL A 68 18.37 -3.78 4.13
N ASP A 69 17.84 -4.61 5.01
CA ASP A 69 16.55 -4.41 5.62
C ASP A 69 16.62 -3.14 6.49
N MET A 70 15.72 -2.18 6.27
CA MET A 70 15.77 -0.87 6.94
C MET A 70 15.19 -0.94 8.35
N GLU A 71 14.36 -1.94 8.63
CA GLU A 71 13.66 -2.17 9.89
C GLU A 71 14.56 -2.90 10.89
N THR A 72 15.31 -3.90 10.42
CA THR A 72 16.16 -4.75 11.28
C THR A 72 17.66 -4.47 11.12
N GLY A 73 18.09 -3.97 9.97
CA GLY A 73 19.50 -3.83 9.60
C GLY A 73 20.13 -5.10 9.02
N ASP A 74 19.36 -6.17 8.83
CA ASP A 74 19.84 -7.42 8.27
C ASP A 74 20.33 -7.26 6.83
N LYS A 75 21.40 -7.98 6.50
CA LYS A 75 22.09 -7.87 5.20
C LYS A 75 21.98 -9.16 4.43
N LEU A 76 21.46 -9.07 3.21
CA LEU A 76 21.35 -10.19 2.28
C LEU A 76 22.13 -9.87 1.00
N LYS A 77 22.99 -10.81 0.58
CA LYS A 77 23.55 -10.77 -0.77
C LYS A 77 22.61 -11.52 -1.69
N LEU A 78 22.12 -10.86 -2.73
CA LEU A 78 21.21 -11.47 -3.69
C LEU A 78 21.59 -11.12 -5.13
N HIS A 79 21.20 -11.99 -6.05
CA HIS A 79 21.31 -11.76 -7.48
C HIS A 79 19.89 -11.69 -8.09
N PRO A 80 19.48 -10.54 -8.68
CA PRO A 80 18.08 -10.31 -9.08
C PRO A 80 17.48 -11.41 -9.96
N ARG A 81 18.28 -11.97 -10.88
CA ARG A 81 17.82 -13.02 -11.81
C ARG A 81 17.36 -14.30 -11.09
N GLU A 82 17.88 -14.58 -9.91
CA GLU A 82 17.54 -15.80 -9.15
C GLU A 82 16.22 -15.66 -8.39
N ILE A 83 15.79 -14.42 -8.11
CA ILE A 83 14.64 -14.15 -7.24
C ILE A 83 13.49 -13.43 -7.95
N LYS A 84 13.72 -12.85 -9.14
CA LYS A 84 12.76 -12.01 -9.84
C LYS A 84 11.38 -12.66 -9.97
N GLU A 85 11.32 -13.87 -10.51
CA GLU A 85 10.05 -14.58 -10.75
C GLU A 85 9.30 -14.85 -9.43
N VAL A 86 10.02 -15.34 -8.41
CA VAL A 86 9.45 -15.62 -7.09
C VAL A 86 8.94 -14.34 -6.43
N TYR A 87 9.72 -13.26 -6.51
CA TYR A 87 9.35 -11.96 -5.94
C TYR A 87 8.10 -11.40 -6.62
N GLN A 88 8.07 -11.35 -7.96
CA GLN A 88 6.93 -10.83 -8.72
C GLN A 88 5.66 -11.64 -8.43
N THR A 89 5.76 -12.97 -8.41
CA THR A 89 4.61 -13.85 -8.08
C THR A 89 4.06 -13.57 -6.68
N ARG A 90 4.95 -13.41 -5.69
CA ARG A 90 4.54 -13.08 -4.30
C ARG A 90 3.95 -11.68 -4.20
N ARG A 91 4.54 -10.70 -4.89
CA ARG A 91 4.06 -9.32 -4.92
C ARG A 91 2.68 -9.22 -5.56
N GLU A 92 2.47 -9.84 -6.71
CA GLU A 92 1.18 -9.88 -7.39
C GLU A 92 0.10 -10.54 -6.50
N SER A 93 0.44 -11.66 -5.85
CA SER A 93 -0.46 -12.33 -4.93
C SER A 93 -0.83 -11.45 -3.73
N HIS A 94 0.15 -10.76 -3.15
CA HIS A 94 -0.04 -9.84 -2.03
C HIS A 94 -0.92 -8.64 -2.41
N ILE A 95 -0.61 -7.97 -3.52
CA ILE A 95 -1.40 -6.83 -4.03
C ILE A 95 -2.84 -7.28 -4.30
N LYS A 96 -3.03 -8.47 -4.87
CA LYS A 96 -4.37 -9.00 -5.11
C LYS A 96 -5.14 -9.19 -3.80
N GLN A 97 -4.54 -9.85 -2.81
CA GLN A 97 -5.19 -10.07 -1.51
C GLN A 97 -5.51 -8.76 -0.78
N LEU A 98 -4.58 -7.80 -0.83
CA LEU A 98 -4.77 -6.46 -0.29
C LEU A 98 -5.95 -5.74 -0.97
N ASN A 99 -5.97 -5.72 -2.30
CA ASN A 99 -7.04 -5.07 -3.07
C ASN A 99 -8.40 -5.73 -2.81
N ASP A 100 -8.47 -7.07 -2.80
CA ASP A 100 -9.70 -7.82 -2.50
C ASP A 100 -10.25 -7.42 -1.11
N LEU A 101 -9.36 -7.30 -0.11
CA LEU A 101 -9.71 -6.87 1.25
C LEU A 101 -10.20 -5.41 1.28
N LEU A 102 -9.49 -4.48 0.63
CA LEU A 102 -9.87 -3.06 0.61
C LEU A 102 -11.20 -2.83 -0.13
N ILE A 103 -11.42 -3.52 -1.25
CA ILE A 103 -12.67 -3.48 -2.02
C ILE A 103 -13.83 -4.02 -1.20
N GLN A 104 -13.65 -5.13 -0.47
CA GLN A 104 -14.68 -5.68 0.40
C GLN A 104 -15.19 -4.66 1.43
N HIS A 105 -14.32 -3.75 1.89
CA HIS A 105 -14.67 -2.68 2.82
C HIS A 105 -15.11 -1.38 2.14
N GLN A 106 -15.28 -1.36 0.82
CA GLN A 106 -15.60 -0.16 0.05
C GLN A 106 -14.62 0.98 0.37
N ILE A 107 -13.33 0.67 0.29
CA ILE A 107 -12.25 1.65 0.40
C ILE A 107 -11.78 2.02 -0.99
N ASP A 108 -11.72 3.31 -1.26
CA ASP A 108 -11.16 3.81 -2.52
C ASP A 108 -9.64 3.71 -2.46
N VAL A 109 -9.07 2.94 -3.40
CA VAL A 109 -7.62 2.80 -3.57
C VAL A 109 -7.17 3.62 -4.77
N ILE A 110 -6.09 4.36 -4.60
CA ILE A 110 -5.41 5.15 -5.63
C ILE A 110 -3.96 4.68 -5.64
N ASP A 111 -3.56 4.02 -6.72
CA ASP A 111 -2.16 3.64 -6.90
C ASP A 111 -1.35 4.89 -7.26
N VAL A 112 -0.22 5.07 -6.58
CA VAL A 112 0.69 6.20 -6.73
C VAL A 112 2.08 5.67 -7.00
N ASN A 113 2.64 5.99 -8.17
CA ASN A 113 4.07 5.82 -8.39
C ASN A 113 4.80 7.02 -7.77
N ILE A 114 5.85 6.79 -6.98
CA ILE A 114 6.60 7.88 -6.35
C ILE A 114 7.41 8.71 -7.35
N GLU A 115 7.57 8.23 -8.57
CA GLU A 115 8.17 8.99 -9.67
C GLU A 115 7.17 9.97 -10.32
N ASP A 116 5.87 9.81 -10.05
CA ASP A 116 4.83 10.70 -10.59
C ASP A 116 4.80 12.04 -9.86
N GLY A 117 4.37 13.09 -10.59
CA GLY A 117 4.17 14.41 -10.00
C GLY A 117 2.99 14.41 -9.02
N PHE A 118 3.12 15.17 -7.93
CA PHE A 118 2.06 15.37 -6.94
C PHE A 118 0.73 15.84 -7.55
N GLU A 119 0.79 16.67 -8.60
CA GLU A 119 -0.38 17.19 -9.30
C GLU A 119 -1.24 16.07 -9.89
N ASP A 120 -0.60 15.07 -10.51
CA ASP A 120 -1.30 13.96 -11.15
C ASP A 120 -2.02 13.08 -10.11
N VAL A 121 -1.35 12.82 -8.98
CA VAL A 121 -1.90 12.05 -7.86
C VAL A 121 -3.14 12.73 -7.26
N LEU A 122 -3.05 14.04 -7.01
CA LEU A 122 -4.19 14.80 -6.50
C LEU A 122 -5.33 14.89 -7.50
N LEU A 123 -5.02 15.08 -8.79
CA LEU A 123 -6.04 15.16 -9.83
C LEU A 123 -6.83 13.86 -9.93
N GLN A 124 -6.16 12.71 -9.91
CA GLN A 124 -6.81 11.40 -9.89
C GLN A 124 -7.76 11.25 -8.71
N TYR A 125 -7.35 11.69 -7.52
CA TYR A 125 -8.21 11.71 -6.34
C TYR A 125 -9.44 12.60 -6.51
N LEU A 126 -9.25 13.84 -6.96
CA LEU A 126 -10.34 14.79 -7.17
C LEU A 126 -11.35 14.30 -8.22
N VAL A 127 -10.87 13.70 -9.31
CA VAL A 127 -11.70 13.12 -10.37
C VAL A 127 -12.52 11.94 -9.84
N LYS A 128 -11.93 11.03 -9.07
CA LYS A 128 -12.66 9.92 -8.44
C LYS A 128 -13.75 10.46 -7.51
N ARG A 129 -13.42 11.44 -6.68
CA ARG A 129 -14.36 12.02 -5.72
C ARG A 129 -15.53 12.74 -6.39
N LYS A 130 -15.32 13.38 -7.54
CA LYS A 130 -16.39 14.00 -8.33
C LYS A 130 -17.42 13.00 -8.84
N LYS A 131 -17.07 11.72 -9.01
CA LYS A 131 -18.01 10.67 -9.46
C LYS A 131 -18.88 10.10 -8.34
N ILE A 132 -18.52 10.35 -7.08
CA ILE A 132 -19.23 9.86 -5.89
C ILE A 132 -20.36 10.83 -5.47
N ASN A 133 -20.32 12.08 -5.96
CA ASN A 133 -21.36 13.10 -5.80
C ASN A 133 -22.12 13.34 -7.12
#